data_AF-A0A351XLA4-F1
#
_entry.id   AF-A0A351XLA4-F1
#
_cell.length_a   1.000
_cell.length_b   1.000
_cell.length_c   1.000
_cell.angle_alpha   90.00
_cell.angle_beta   90.00
_cell.angle_gamma   90.00
#
_symmetry.space_group_name_H-M   'P 1'
#
loop_
_entity.id
_entity.type
_entity.pdbx_description
1 polymer ?
#
loop_
_entity_poly.entity_id
_entity_poly.type
_entity_poly.pdbx_seq_one_letter_code
_entity_poly.pdbx_strand_id
1 'polypeptide(L)' 'FYKPNANFILLHILKDKITSEDLFEAAIKKGLMIRDCSTFPFLDNKYIRFCFMKPEDNDALLEVLINELGNA' A
#
# COMPACT_ATOMS: atom_id res chain seq x y z
N PHE A 1 -0.63 9.60 -21.38
CA PHE A 1 -1.45 8.80 -20.45
C PHE A 1 -1.22 7.34 -20.81
N TYR A 2 -0.51 6.56 -20.00
CA TYR A 2 -0.29 5.15 -20.26
C TYR A 2 -1.37 4.36 -19.53
N LYS A 3 -2.15 3.56 -20.26
CA LYS A 3 -3.16 2.70 -19.66
C LYS A 3 -2.42 1.62 -18.86
N PRO A 4 -2.67 1.45 -17.56
CA PRO A 4 -2.03 0.38 -16.80
C PRO A 4 -2.43 -0.97 -17.42
N ASN A 5 -1.43 -1.77 -17.81
CA ASN A 5 -1.62 -3.12 -18.35
C ASN A 5 -1.60 -4.20 -17.25
N ALA A 6 -1.67 -3.77 -15.99
CA ALA A 6 -1.57 -4.64 -14.83
C ALA A 6 -2.71 -4.39 -13.85
N ASN A 7 -3.01 -5.39 -13.02
CA ASN A 7 -3.99 -5.34 -11.95
C ASN A 7 -3.38 -4.91 -10.61
N PHE A 8 -2.25 -4.20 -10.62
CA PHE A 8 -1.62 -3.71 -9.40
C PHE A 8 -1.00 -2.32 -9.62
N ILE A 9 -0.82 -1.61 -8.51
CA ILE A 9 -0.12 -0.32 -8.48
C ILE A 9 0.99 -0.37 -7.43
N LEU A 10 2.12 0.26 -7.76
CA LEU A 10 3.22 0.51 -6.83
C LEU A 10 3.08 1.93 -6.29
N LEU A 11 3.17 2.09 -4.98
CA LEU A 11 3.09 3.38 -4.29
C LEU A 11 4.40 3.66 -3.57
N HIS A 12 4.78 4.94 -3.56
CA HIS A 12 5.90 5.46 -2.80
C HIS A 12 5.37 6.28 -1.61
N ILE A 13 5.78 5.89 -0.41
CA ILE A 13 5.42 6.52 0.86
C ILE A 13 6.32 7.75 1.03
N LEU A 14 5.72 8.94 1.00
CA LEU A 14 6.44 10.21 1.13
C LEU A 14 6.64 10.66 2.59
N LYS A 15 6.08 9.92 3.56
CA LYS A 15 6.16 10.24 4.98
C LYS A 15 7.38 9.56 5.60
N ASP A 16 8.27 10.32 6.21
CA ASP A 16 9.52 9.80 6.79
C ASP A 16 9.29 8.85 7.97
N LYS A 17 8.23 9.08 8.75
CA LYS A 17 7.92 8.31 9.97
C LYS A 17 7.14 7.02 9.72
N ILE A 18 6.62 6.81 8.51
CA ILE A 18 5.81 5.64 8.16
C ILE A 18 6.62 4.74 7.23
N THR A 19 6.67 3.46 7.54
CA THR A 19 7.30 2.43 6.71
C THR A 19 6.26 1.57 6.00
N SER A 20 6.70 0.80 5.02
CA SER A 20 5.89 -0.19 4.32
C SER A 20 5.40 -1.30 5.26
N GLU A 21 6.18 -1.61 6.30
CA GLU A 21 5.82 -2.56 7.35
C GLU A 21 4.67 -2.04 8.22
N ASP A 22 4.69 -0.76 8.60
CA ASP A 22 3.60 -0.14 9.37
C ASP A 22 2.26 -0.23 8.63
N LEU A 23 2.27 0.11 7.33
CA LEU A 23 1.08 0.02 6.48
C LEU A 23 0.65 -1.44 6.28
N PHE A 24 1.61 -2.36 6.19
CA PHE A 24 1.32 -3.78 6.05
C PHE A 24 0.64 -4.34 7.30
N GLU A 25 1.13 -3.99 8.49
CA GLU A 25 0.49 -4.36 9.75
C GLU A 25 -0.91 -3.75 9.90
N ALA A 26 -1.10 -2.49 9.53
CA ALA A 26 -2.40 -1.83 9.60
C ALA A 26 -3.42 -2.54 8.71
N ALA A 27 -3.02 -2.90 7.48
CA ALA A 27 -3.86 -3.63 6.55
C ALA A 27 -4.18 -5.06 7.05
N ILE A 28 -3.17 -5.81 7.52
CA ILE A 28 -3.36 -7.21 7.96
C ILE A 28 -4.31 -7.31 9.15
N LYS A 29 -4.26 -6.34 10.08
CA LYS A 29 -5.18 -6.23 11.24
C LYS A 29 -6.64 -6.06 10.83
N LYS A 30 -6.89 -5.59 9.61
CA LYS A 30 -8.23 -5.42 9.01
C LYS A 30 -8.60 -6.56 8.05
N GLY A 31 -7.77 -7.60 7.95
CA GLY A 31 -7.96 -8.71 7.00
C GLY A 31 -7.65 -8.34 5.55
N LEU A 32 -6.97 -7.21 5.32
CA LEU A 32 -6.56 -6.73 4.01
C LEU A 32 -5.09 -7.07 3.77
N MET A 33 -4.74 -7.38 2.53
CA MET A 33 -3.38 -7.77 2.18
C MET A 33 -2.75 -6.77 1.21
N ILE A 34 -1.64 -6.17 1.64
CA ILE A 34 -0.74 -5.43 0.75
C ILE A 34 0.60 -6.15 0.68
N ARG A 35 1.39 -5.82 -0.34
CA ARG A 35 2.74 -6.35 -0.51
C ARG A 35 3.76 -5.30 -0.11
N ASP A 36 4.51 -5.61 0.94
CA ASP A 36 5.76 -4.90 1.24
C ASP A 36 6.78 -5.18 0.13
N CYS A 37 7.35 -4.10 -0.41
CA CYS A 37 8.35 -4.15 -1.47
C CYS A 37 9.79 -3.97 -0.97
N SER A 38 10.01 -3.90 0.35
CA SER A 38 11.34 -3.77 0.97
C SER A 38 12.35 -4.85 0.54
N THR A 39 11.88 -6.04 0.16
CA THR A 39 12.72 -7.17 -0.27
C THR A 39 13.13 -7.12 -1.75
N PHE A 40 12.59 -6.19 -2.54
CA PHE A 40 12.91 -6.09 -3.96
C PHE A 40 14.21 -5.30 -4.15
N PRO A 41 15.11 -5.75 -5.04
CA PRO A 41 16.30 -4.98 -5.36
C PRO A 41 15.90 -3.59 -5.88
N PHE A 42 16.58 -2.55 -5.39
CA PHE A 42 16.36 -1.13 -5.67
C PHE A 42 15.09 -0.49 -5.07
N LEU A 43 14.27 -1.25 -4.34
CA LEU A 43 13.19 -0.69 -3.53
C LEU A 43 13.59 -0.76 -2.06
N ASP A 44 13.08 0.19 -1.28
CA ASP A 44 13.29 0.27 0.16
C ASP A 44 11.96 0.07 0.91
N ASN A 45 11.97 0.29 2.22
CA ASN A 45 10.80 0.22 3.08
C ASN A 45 9.84 1.42 2.92
N LYS A 46 9.96 2.20 1.83
CA LYS A 46 9.00 3.25 1.45
C LYS A 46 8.14 2.84 0.26
N TYR A 47 8.20 1.59 -0.18
CA TYR A 47 7.38 1.12 -1.29
C TYR A 47 6.41 0.02 -0.86
N ILE A 48 5.16 0.18 -1.27
CA ILE A 48 4.13 -0.85 -1.15
C ILE A 48 3.45 -1.07 -2.50
N ARG A 49 2.94 -2.28 -2.69
CA ARG A 49 2.09 -2.63 -3.83
C ARG A 49 0.79 -3.23 -3.34
N PHE A 50 -0.32 -2.87 -3.97
CA PHE A 50 -1.56 -3.62 -3.86
C PHE A 50 -2.19 -3.88 -5.22
N CYS A 51 -3.02 -4.91 -5.26
CA CYS A 51 -3.76 -5.31 -6.45
C CYS A 51 -5.16 -4.69 -6.44
N PHE A 52 -5.68 -4.33 -7.61
CA PHE A 52 -7.09 -3.97 -7.77
C PHE A 52 -7.92 -5.25 -7.64
N MET A 53 -8.72 -5.32 -6.59
CA MET A 53 -9.65 -6.42 -6.32
C MET A 53 -11.09 -5.94 -6.56
N LYS A 54 -12.03 -6.36 -5.71
CA LYS A 54 -13.39 -5.84 -5.76
C LYS A 54 -13.42 -4.37 -5.32
N PRO A 55 -14.35 -3.56 -5.84
CA PRO A 55 -14.49 -2.15 -5.45
C PRO A 55 -14.54 -1.96 -3.93
N GLU A 56 -15.28 -2.82 -3.22
CA GLU A 56 -15.47 -2.71 -1.77
C GLU A 56 -14.18 -2.97 -1.00
N ASP A 57 -13.38 -3.95 -1.44
CA ASP A 57 -12.07 -4.24 -0.85
C ASP A 57 -11.07 -3.11 -1.12
N ASN A 58 -11.13 -2.50 -2.32
CA ASN A 58 -10.29 -1.36 -2.68
C ASN A 58 -10.63 -0.14 -1.81
N ASP A 59 -11.92 0.14 -1.59
CA ASP A 59 -12.37 1.25 -0.75
C ASP A 59 -11.93 1.05 0.71
N ALA A 60 -12.10 -0.16 1.26
CA ALA A 60 -11.65 -0.49 2.61
C ALA A 60 -10.13 -0.36 2.76
N LEU A 61 -9.36 -0.78 1.75
CA LEU A 61 -7.90 -0.62 1.76
C LEU A 61 -7.49 0.85 1.70
N LEU A 62 -8.11 1.64 0.84
CA LEU A 62 -7.83 3.07 0.73
C LEU A 62 -8.15 3.80 2.04
N GLU A 63 -9.24 3.45 2.72
CA GLU A 63 -9.58 4.02 4.03
C GLU A 63 -8.47 3.76 5.05
N VAL A 64 -7.96 2.54 5.14
CA VAL A 64 -6.84 2.20 6.04
C VAL A 64 -5.60 3.02 5.68
N LEU A 65 -5.21 3.05 4.40
CA LEU A 65 -4.02 3.77 3.96
C LEU A 65 -4.14 5.28 4.22
N ILE A 66 -5.30 5.88 3.94
CA ILE A 66 -5.53 7.32 4.16
C ILE A 66 -5.50 7.65 5.66
N ASN A 67 -6.09 6.80 6.50
CA ASN A 67 -6.10 7.01 7.95
C ASN A 67 -4.68 6.95 8.53
N GLU A 68 -3.88 5.95 8.15
CA GLU A 68 -2.49 5.83 8.62
C GLU A 68 -1.61 6.97 8.09
N LEU A 69 -1.77 7.37 6.82
CA LEU A 69 -0.98 8.45 6.21
C LEU A 69 -1.42 9.85 6.66
N GLY A 70 -2.68 10.02 7.03
CA GLY A 70 -3.27 11.29 7.47
C GLY A 70 -3.05 11.61 8.94
N ASN A 71 -2.88 10.59 9.79
CA ASN A 71 -2.67 10.75 11.24
C ASN A 71 -1.19 10.95 11.64
N ALA A 72 -0.27 11.11 10.68
CA ALA A 72 1.18 11.24 10.90
C ALA A 72 1.79 12.57 10.45
#